data_AF-A0A140NQR8-F1
#
_entry.id   AF-A0A140NQR8-F1
#
_cell.length_a   1.000
_cell.length_b   1.000
_cell.length_c   1.000
_cell.angle_alpha   90.00
_cell.angle_beta   90.00
_cell.angle_gamma   90.00
#
_symmetry.space_group_name_H-M   'P 1'
#
loop_
_entity.id
_entity.type
_entity.pdbx_description
1 polymer ?
#
loop_
_entity_poly.entity_id
_entity_poly.type
_entity_poly.pdbx_seq_one_letter_code
_entity_poly.pdbx_strand_id
1 'polypeptide(L)'
;MRLKFAWHGFEHAFSRETQAAIRSPVFHWLSWLFPLMLFTLVSANFSEGTLMDLPVSVVDNDRSPVSRQIIRDLNAGPHADVKAIDNNLNTSLKRLASAQDYALLYVPTNFEADALRGRQPELRMYYNALFYASGSYAIQDFSGLVAELNAKYRTQLAGSMGKALPPLAQVTLSYDSLFNPSGSYIYYQQFAATIHMLQLFVVTCTIYTLSRSSILQSVKPFGMAVLGKMAPYTLFFTTLLVVELAALVSIFDAKVVGNPLYMIMVGFFYVIAAQSIGLLLFSFTSSAIMAYSLIGMLVSIALAFSGMAVPELSMILPAQIISNIEPLTHTLNAMFDIFLREISFKRIVEVCLFLLIYPIVTAFLIRKRLPKRIAAQGGEL
;
A
#
# COMPACT_ATOMS: atom_id res chain seq x y z
N MET A 1 20.45 4.73 44.10
CA MET A 1 19.25 4.08 44.70
C MET A 1 17.99 4.23 43.83
N ARG A 2 17.63 5.44 43.35
CA ARG A 2 16.44 5.67 42.51
C ARG A 2 16.42 4.92 41.16
N LEU A 3 17.57 4.82 40.48
CA LEU A 3 17.67 4.11 39.19
C LEU A 3 17.45 2.59 39.33
N LYS A 4 18.02 1.98 40.39
CA LYS A 4 17.81 0.55 40.68
C LYS A 4 16.34 0.25 40.98
N PHE A 5 15.66 1.11 41.74
CA PHE A 5 14.23 0.97 42.05
C PHE A 5 13.36 1.12 40.79
N ALA A 6 13.68 2.09 39.92
CA ALA A 6 13.01 2.27 38.63
C ALA A 6 13.17 1.04 37.72
N TRP A 7 14.39 0.50 37.63
CA TRP A 7 14.68 -0.70 36.86
C TRP A 7 13.93 -1.94 37.36
N HIS A 8 13.88 -2.17 38.68
CA HIS A 8 13.11 -3.27 39.26
C HIS A 8 11.62 -3.19 38.90
N GLY A 9 11.05 -1.98 38.89
CA GLY A 9 9.66 -1.78 38.48
C GLY A 9 9.42 -2.15 37.00
N PHE A 10 10.33 -1.76 36.12
CA PHE A 10 10.29 -2.17 34.71
C PHE A 10 10.42 -3.68 34.55
N GLU A 11 11.46 -4.28 35.13
CA GLU A 11 11.77 -5.70 35.01
C GLU A 11 10.65 -6.60 35.54
N HIS A 12 10.06 -6.24 36.68
CA HIS A 12 8.94 -6.96 37.25
C HIS A 12 7.69 -6.90 36.36
N ALA A 13 7.36 -5.72 35.81
CA ALA A 13 6.24 -5.57 34.88
C ALA A 13 6.50 -6.34 33.57
N PHE A 14 7.71 -6.22 33.01
CA PHE A 14 8.14 -6.91 31.79
C PHE A 14 8.03 -8.43 31.92
N SER A 15 8.59 -8.99 32.98
CA SER A 15 8.64 -10.45 33.19
C SER A 15 7.25 -11.04 33.36
N ARG A 16 6.40 -10.41 34.18
CA ARG A 16 5.02 -10.88 34.40
C ARG A 16 4.17 -10.73 33.15
N GLU A 17 4.29 -9.61 32.43
CA GLU A 17 3.51 -9.40 31.22
C GLU A 17 3.93 -10.36 30.10
N THR A 18 5.23 -10.65 29.96
CA THR A 18 5.72 -11.64 29.01
C THR A 18 5.11 -13.02 29.27
N GLN A 19 5.09 -13.47 30.53
CA GLN A 19 4.44 -14.73 30.90
C GLN A 19 2.93 -14.73 30.65
N ALA A 20 2.25 -13.62 30.92
CA ALA A 20 0.82 -13.47 30.67
C ALA A 20 0.50 -13.49 29.17
N ALA A 21 1.32 -12.85 28.35
CA ALA A 21 1.16 -12.80 26.89
C ALA A 21 1.30 -14.20 26.28
N ILE A 22 2.38 -14.94 26.60
CA ILE A 22 2.65 -16.29 26.08
C ILE A 22 1.55 -17.30 26.45
N ARG A 23 0.83 -17.09 27.56
CA ARG A 23 -0.27 -17.96 27.97
C ARG A 23 -1.63 -17.53 27.42
N SER A 24 -1.73 -16.35 26.81
CA SER A 24 -3.00 -15.81 26.36
C SER A 24 -3.29 -16.22 24.91
N PRO A 25 -4.34 -17.02 24.65
CA PRO A 25 -4.72 -17.35 23.27
C PRO A 25 -5.13 -16.09 22.48
N VAL A 26 -5.72 -15.11 23.15
CA VAL A 26 -6.11 -13.83 22.54
C VAL A 26 -4.88 -13.03 22.10
N PHE A 27 -3.79 -13.09 22.88
CA PHE A 27 -2.54 -12.46 22.46
C PHE A 27 -2.05 -13.09 21.15
N HIS A 28 -1.89 -14.41 21.09
CA HIS A 28 -1.41 -15.08 19.88
C HIS A 28 -2.30 -14.82 18.66
N TRP A 29 -3.62 -14.78 18.87
CA TRP A 29 -4.57 -14.42 17.82
C TRP A 29 -4.32 -13.01 17.28
N LEU A 30 -4.25 -12.01 18.17
CA LEU A 30 -4.10 -10.60 17.80
C LEU A 30 -2.69 -10.22 17.33
N SER A 31 -1.66 -10.92 17.81
CA SER A 31 -0.28 -10.48 17.63
C SER A 31 0.41 -11.09 16.42
N TRP A 32 0.05 -12.30 15.98
CA TRP A 32 0.69 -12.90 14.79
C TRP A 32 -0.24 -13.75 13.93
N LEU A 33 -1.16 -14.52 14.50
CA LEU A 33 -2.04 -15.38 13.68
C LEU A 33 -2.93 -14.56 12.75
N PHE A 34 -3.66 -13.58 13.28
CA PHE A 34 -4.54 -12.75 12.46
C PHE A 34 -3.77 -11.78 11.55
N PRO A 35 -2.71 -11.09 12.01
CA PRO A 35 -1.86 -10.28 11.12
C PRO A 35 -1.29 -11.08 9.94
N LEU A 36 -0.69 -12.25 10.18
CA LEU A 36 -0.11 -13.06 9.10
C LEU A 36 -1.17 -13.65 8.17
N MET A 37 -2.36 -13.97 8.70
CA MET A 37 -3.50 -14.37 7.87
C MET A 37 -3.91 -13.22 6.92
N LEU A 38 -4.03 -11.99 7.43
CA LEU A 38 -4.33 -10.82 6.59
C LEU A 38 -3.20 -10.52 5.61
N PHE A 39 -1.94 -10.58 6.05
CA PHE A 39 -0.77 -10.44 5.18
C PHE A 39 -0.86 -11.41 4.00
N THR A 40 -1.18 -12.69 4.26
CA THR A 40 -1.31 -13.73 3.23
C THR A 40 -2.48 -13.45 2.30
N LEU A 41 -3.64 -13.04 2.83
CA LEU A 41 -4.82 -12.73 2.02
C LEU A 41 -4.59 -11.53 1.10
N VAL A 42 -3.98 -10.45 1.61
CA VAL A 42 -3.67 -9.27 0.81
C VAL A 42 -2.56 -9.58 -0.20
N SER A 43 -1.55 -10.37 0.18
CA SER A 43 -0.51 -10.84 -0.75
C SER A 43 -1.09 -11.68 -1.88
N ALA A 44 -2.05 -12.57 -1.59
CA ALA A 44 -2.72 -13.37 -2.60
C ALA A 44 -3.46 -12.50 -3.63
N ASN A 45 -4.06 -11.37 -3.18
CA ASN A 45 -4.73 -10.43 -4.08
C ASN A 45 -3.76 -9.71 -5.03
N PHE A 46 -2.52 -9.45 -4.60
CA PHE A 46 -1.49 -8.78 -5.41
C PHE A 46 -0.44 -9.73 -5.99
N SER A 47 -0.68 -11.05 -5.95
CA SER A 47 0.32 -12.07 -6.27
C SER A 47 0.79 -12.08 -7.72
N GLU A 48 -0.09 -11.73 -8.67
CA GLU A 48 0.27 -11.51 -10.09
C GLU A 48 1.29 -10.37 -10.26
N GLY A 49 1.36 -9.47 -9.28
CA GLY A 49 2.32 -8.36 -9.25
C GLY A 49 1.93 -7.25 -10.21
N THR A 50 1.91 -7.50 -11.52
CA THR A 50 1.70 -6.50 -12.56
C THR A 50 0.48 -6.88 -13.41
N LEU A 51 -0.28 -5.89 -13.86
CA LEU A 51 -1.51 -6.11 -14.63
C LEU A 51 -1.16 -6.37 -16.11
N MET A 52 -1.15 -7.64 -16.49
CA MET A 52 -0.96 -8.12 -17.86
C MET A 52 -2.20 -8.87 -18.36
N ASP A 53 -2.28 -9.13 -19.66
CA ASP A 53 -3.34 -9.95 -20.28
C ASP A 53 -4.77 -9.54 -19.89
N LEU A 54 -5.04 -8.23 -19.86
CA LEU A 54 -6.33 -7.69 -19.43
C LEU A 54 -7.37 -7.90 -20.53
N PRO A 55 -8.58 -8.39 -20.20
CA PRO A 55 -9.63 -8.60 -21.19
C PRO A 55 -9.99 -7.35 -21.98
N VAL A 56 -9.90 -7.43 -23.30
CA VAL A 56 -10.26 -6.39 -24.26
C VAL A 56 -11.23 -6.95 -25.29
N SER A 57 -12.24 -6.16 -25.68
CA SER A 57 -13.06 -6.46 -26.86
C SER A 57 -12.68 -5.60 -28.05
N VAL A 58 -13.08 -6.06 -29.23
CA VAL A 58 -12.89 -5.32 -30.49
C VAL A 58 -14.19 -5.23 -31.25
N VAL A 59 -14.47 -4.07 -31.83
CA VAL A 59 -15.51 -3.88 -32.84
C VAL A 59 -14.81 -3.58 -34.16
N ASP A 60 -14.78 -4.57 -35.06
CA ASP A 60 -14.14 -4.45 -36.37
C ASP A 60 -15.18 -4.26 -37.48
N ASN A 61 -15.48 -2.99 -37.79
CA ASN A 61 -16.39 -2.65 -38.88
C ASN A 61 -15.70 -2.60 -40.26
N ASP A 62 -14.37 -2.64 -40.32
CA ASP A 62 -13.61 -2.60 -41.57
C ASP A 62 -13.41 -4.01 -42.15
N ARG A 63 -13.16 -4.99 -41.28
CA ARG A 63 -12.92 -6.41 -41.61
C ARG A 63 -11.80 -6.63 -42.63
N SER A 64 -10.89 -5.67 -42.74
CA SER A 64 -9.78 -5.66 -43.70
C SER A 64 -8.58 -6.47 -43.20
N PRO A 65 -7.60 -6.75 -44.07
CA PRO A 65 -6.29 -7.25 -43.63
C PRO A 65 -5.62 -6.33 -42.59
N VAL A 66 -5.82 -5.01 -42.69
CA VAL A 66 -5.23 -4.02 -41.78
C VAL A 66 -5.87 -4.07 -40.41
N SER A 67 -7.21 -4.07 -40.34
CA SER A 67 -7.92 -4.17 -39.07
C SER A 67 -7.54 -5.46 -38.33
N ARG A 68 -7.49 -6.60 -39.04
CA ARG A 68 -7.06 -7.88 -38.47
C ARG A 68 -5.61 -7.88 -38.01
N GLN A 69 -4.73 -7.15 -38.68
CA GLN A 69 -3.33 -7.01 -38.25
C GLN A 69 -3.26 -6.23 -36.93
N ILE A 70 -3.94 -5.09 -36.84
CA ILE A 70 -3.97 -4.27 -35.61
C ILE A 70 -4.51 -5.09 -34.42
N ILE A 71 -5.55 -5.89 -34.65
CA ILE A 71 -6.13 -6.77 -33.62
C ILE A 71 -5.13 -7.82 -33.15
N ARG A 72 -4.38 -8.43 -34.08
CA ARG A 72 -3.33 -9.40 -33.74
C ARG A 72 -2.20 -8.75 -32.97
N ASP A 73 -1.76 -7.57 -33.38
CA ASP A 73 -0.65 -6.87 -32.74
C ASP A 73 -1.06 -6.39 -31.33
N LEU A 74 -2.31 -5.95 -31.17
CA LEU A 74 -2.88 -5.65 -29.85
C LEU A 74 -2.88 -6.88 -28.93
N ASN A 75 -3.32 -8.03 -29.43
CA ASN A 75 -3.35 -9.29 -28.67
C ASN A 75 -1.96 -9.90 -28.46
N ALA A 76 -0.95 -9.47 -29.21
CA ALA A 76 0.44 -9.89 -29.03
C ALA A 76 1.19 -8.98 -28.02
N GLY A 77 0.61 -7.82 -27.69
CA GLY A 77 1.12 -6.93 -26.66
C GLY A 77 0.97 -7.55 -25.27
N PRO A 78 1.82 -7.15 -24.31
CA PRO A 78 1.80 -7.72 -22.96
C PRO A 78 0.56 -7.37 -22.12
N HIS A 79 -0.14 -6.27 -22.43
CA HIS A 79 -1.20 -5.79 -21.54
C HIS A 79 -2.62 -6.18 -21.94
N ALA A 80 -2.90 -6.43 -23.23
CA ALA A 80 -4.25 -6.64 -23.73
C ALA A 80 -4.47 -8.08 -24.21
N ASP A 81 -5.55 -8.70 -23.75
CA ASP A 81 -6.01 -10.02 -24.15
C ASP A 81 -7.37 -9.90 -24.85
N VAL A 82 -7.37 -10.03 -26.18
CA VAL A 82 -8.56 -9.85 -27.01
C VAL A 82 -9.50 -11.06 -26.88
N LYS A 83 -10.53 -10.91 -26.05
CA LYS A 83 -11.50 -11.97 -25.73
C LYS A 83 -12.66 -12.08 -26.72
N ALA A 84 -13.04 -10.98 -27.34
CA ALA A 84 -14.21 -10.92 -28.21
C ALA A 84 -13.98 -9.96 -29.38
N ILE A 85 -14.42 -10.38 -30.57
CA ILE A 85 -14.52 -9.52 -31.75
C ILE A 85 -16.01 -9.45 -32.11
N ASP A 86 -16.64 -8.36 -31.68
CA ASP A 86 -18.06 -8.10 -31.87
C ASP A 86 -18.32 -7.35 -33.17
N ASN A 87 -19.53 -7.50 -33.69
CA ASN A 87 -20.02 -6.74 -34.84
C ASN A 87 -20.90 -5.54 -34.42
N ASN A 88 -21.00 -5.26 -33.12
CA ASN A 88 -21.92 -4.26 -32.58
C ASN A 88 -21.30 -3.55 -31.37
N LEU A 89 -21.09 -2.24 -31.53
CA LEU A 89 -20.57 -1.37 -30.48
C LEU A 89 -21.38 -1.43 -29.18
N ASN A 90 -22.71 -1.55 -29.25
CA ASN A 90 -23.55 -1.62 -28.05
C ASN A 90 -23.31 -2.89 -27.23
N THR A 91 -22.93 -3.99 -27.86
CA THR A 91 -22.59 -5.24 -27.15
C THR A 91 -21.30 -5.05 -26.37
N SER A 92 -20.25 -4.55 -27.02
CA SER A 92 -18.95 -4.35 -26.38
C SER A 92 -18.99 -3.24 -25.31
N LEU A 93 -19.79 -2.19 -25.51
CA LEU A 93 -20.02 -1.18 -24.47
C LEU A 93 -20.71 -1.76 -23.23
N LYS A 94 -21.62 -2.73 -23.38
CA LYS A 94 -22.21 -3.45 -22.24
C LYS A 94 -21.17 -4.31 -21.53
N ARG A 95 -20.31 -5.01 -22.27
CA ARG A 95 -19.21 -5.80 -21.71
C ARG A 95 -18.27 -4.92 -20.89
N LEU A 96 -17.85 -3.78 -21.46
CA LEU A 96 -17.04 -2.75 -20.80
C LEU A 96 -17.71 -2.23 -19.53
N ALA A 97 -19.01 -1.87 -19.60
CA ALA A 97 -19.76 -1.37 -18.45
C ALA A 97 -19.93 -2.42 -17.34
N SER A 98 -20.03 -3.69 -17.70
CA SER A 98 -20.11 -4.83 -16.76
C SER A 98 -18.75 -5.34 -16.27
N ALA A 99 -17.64 -4.70 -16.67
CA ALA A 99 -16.27 -5.12 -16.38
C ALA A 99 -15.93 -6.56 -16.83
N GLN A 100 -16.62 -7.04 -17.88
CA GLN A 100 -16.19 -8.26 -18.59
C GLN A 100 -14.96 -7.99 -19.46
N ASP A 101 -14.86 -6.76 -19.97
CA ASP A 101 -13.66 -6.23 -20.61
C ASP A 101 -13.26 -4.92 -19.90
N TYR A 102 -11.96 -4.61 -19.87
CA TYR A 102 -11.41 -3.36 -19.34
C TYR A 102 -11.17 -2.30 -20.42
N ALA A 103 -11.03 -2.73 -21.68
CA ALA A 103 -10.96 -1.84 -22.82
C ALA A 103 -11.70 -2.40 -24.05
N LEU A 104 -11.93 -1.52 -25.02
CA LEU A 104 -12.60 -1.82 -26.29
C LEU A 104 -11.91 -1.05 -27.42
N LEU A 105 -11.37 -1.77 -28.40
CA LEU A 105 -10.88 -1.20 -29.65
C LEU A 105 -12.03 -1.12 -30.67
N TYR A 106 -12.31 0.08 -31.17
CA TYR A 106 -13.26 0.32 -32.26
C TYR A 106 -12.51 0.70 -33.53
N VAL A 107 -12.69 -0.12 -34.58
CA VAL A 107 -12.18 0.11 -35.93
C VAL A 107 -13.34 0.56 -36.82
N PRO A 108 -13.31 1.78 -37.40
CA PRO A 108 -14.40 2.30 -38.22
C PRO A 108 -14.49 1.59 -39.57
N THR A 109 -15.62 1.75 -40.27
CA THR A 109 -15.75 1.29 -41.66
C THR A 109 -14.77 2.03 -42.58
N ASN A 110 -14.31 1.36 -43.64
CA ASN A 110 -13.38 1.90 -44.64
C ASN A 110 -12.01 2.33 -44.07
N PHE A 111 -11.60 1.84 -42.90
CA PHE A 111 -10.35 2.20 -42.25
C PHE A 111 -9.13 1.94 -43.16
N GLU A 112 -8.98 0.74 -43.72
CA GLU A 112 -7.91 0.41 -44.67
C GLU A 112 -7.98 1.30 -45.91
N ALA A 113 -9.16 1.43 -46.51
CA ALA A 113 -9.33 2.18 -47.75
C ALA A 113 -9.01 3.67 -47.57
N ASP A 114 -9.39 4.25 -46.44
CA ASP A 114 -9.08 5.64 -46.12
C ASP A 114 -7.59 5.83 -45.79
N ALA A 115 -6.98 4.91 -45.03
CA ALA A 115 -5.54 4.93 -44.77
C ALA A 115 -4.71 4.84 -46.06
N LEU A 116 -5.07 3.92 -46.97
CA LEU A 116 -4.41 3.73 -48.27
C LEU A 116 -4.65 4.89 -49.25
N ARG A 117 -5.69 5.69 -49.06
CA ARG A 117 -5.94 6.93 -49.84
C ARG A 117 -5.24 8.14 -49.25
N GLY A 118 -4.46 7.99 -48.17
CA GLY A 118 -3.83 9.10 -47.47
C GLY A 118 -4.84 9.99 -46.74
N ARG A 119 -6.05 9.50 -46.46
CA ARG A 119 -6.98 10.14 -45.52
C ARG A 119 -6.52 9.84 -44.09
N GLN A 120 -7.18 10.45 -43.11
CA GLN A 120 -6.84 10.33 -41.69
C GLN A 120 -7.95 9.58 -40.92
N PRO A 121 -8.08 8.24 -41.10
CA PRO A 121 -9.06 7.47 -40.33
C PRO A 121 -8.65 7.39 -38.85
N GLU A 122 -9.64 7.29 -37.96
CA GLU A 122 -9.44 7.31 -36.51
C GLU A 122 -9.74 5.94 -35.89
N LEU A 123 -8.76 5.33 -35.22
CA LEU A 123 -9.00 4.21 -34.29
C LEU A 123 -9.39 4.76 -32.93
N ARG A 124 -10.40 4.16 -32.29
CA ARG A 124 -10.86 4.58 -30.96
C ARG A 124 -10.65 3.47 -29.95
N MET A 125 -10.03 3.80 -28.82
CA MET A 125 -9.92 2.90 -27.67
C MET A 125 -10.77 3.46 -26.54
N TYR A 126 -11.79 2.71 -26.13
CA TYR A 126 -12.57 2.97 -24.93
C TYR A 126 -11.99 2.15 -23.79
N TYR A 127 -11.99 2.67 -22.57
CA TYR A 127 -11.57 1.91 -21.39
C TYR A 127 -12.45 2.23 -20.20
N ASN A 128 -12.51 1.30 -19.25
CA ASN A 128 -13.31 1.45 -18.06
C ASN A 128 -12.54 2.23 -16.99
N ALA A 129 -12.77 3.54 -16.93
CA ALA A 129 -12.12 4.43 -15.97
C ALA A 129 -12.55 4.21 -14.50
N LEU A 130 -13.64 3.46 -14.23
CA LEU A 130 -14.00 3.07 -12.86
C LEU A 130 -12.99 2.07 -12.27
N PHE A 131 -12.44 1.21 -13.13
CA PHE A 131 -11.35 0.29 -12.80
C PHE A 131 -10.03 0.90 -13.28
N TYR A 132 -9.70 2.09 -12.76
CA TYR A 132 -8.63 2.95 -13.28
C TYR A 132 -7.33 2.19 -13.64
N ALA A 133 -6.80 1.39 -12.71
CA ALA A 133 -5.59 0.60 -12.94
C ALA A 133 -5.75 -0.36 -14.14
N SER A 134 -6.71 -1.29 -14.08
CA SER A 134 -6.96 -2.25 -15.15
C SER A 134 -7.32 -1.59 -16.48
N GLY A 135 -8.14 -0.52 -16.46
CA GLY A 135 -8.50 0.22 -17.67
C GLY A 135 -7.30 0.92 -18.31
N SER A 136 -6.43 1.55 -17.52
CA SER A 136 -5.23 2.23 -18.02
C SER A 136 -4.16 1.25 -18.54
N TYR A 137 -3.92 0.15 -17.83
CA TYR A 137 -2.97 -0.88 -18.28
C TYR A 137 -3.46 -1.55 -19.57
N ALA A 138 -4.77 -1.84 -19.71
CA ALA A 138 -5.34 -2.48 -20.91
C ALA A 138 -5.14 -1.68 -22.21
N ILE A 139 -4.87 -0.37 -22.11
CA ILE A 139 -4.64 0.50 -23.28
C ILE A 139 -3.18 0.95 -23.42
N GLN A 140 -2.29 0.48 -22.55
CA GLN A 140 -0.91 0.99 -22.45
C GLN A 140 -0.12 0.82 -23.76
N ASP A 141 -0.30 -0.31 -24.44
CA ASP A 141 0.41 -0.63 -25.69
C ASP A 141 -0.19 0.09 -26.92
N PHE A 142 -1.42 0.59 -26.82
CA PHE A 142 -2.19 1.07 -27.97
C PHE A 142 -1.50 2.19 -28.75
N SER A 143 -0.93 3.16 -28.05
CA SER A 143 -0.23 4.29 -28.69
C SER A 143 0.99 3.85 -29.52
N GLY A 144 1.75 2.87 -29.01
CA GLY A 144 2.91 2.29 -29.71
C GLY A 144 2.48 1.54 -30.97
N LEU A 145 1.41 0.75 -30.87
CA LEU A 145 0.81 0.02 -32.00
C LEU A 145 0.36 0.97 -33.12
N VAL A 146 -0.29 2.08 -32.77
CA VAL A 146 -0.72 3.11 -33.74
C VAL A 146 0.48 3.79 -34.40
N ALA A 147 1.55 4.05 -33.64
CA ALA A 147 2.77 4.65 -34.19
C ALA A 147 3.47 3.71 -35.19
N GLU A 148 3.57 2.41 -34.88
CA GLU A 148 4.14 1.40 -35.77
C GLU A 148 3.32 1.26 -37.05
N LEU A 149 1.99 1.21 -36.93
CA LEU A 149 1.06 1.19 -38.05
C LEU A 149 1.29 2.39 -38.99
N ASN A 150 1.36 3.59 -38.41
CA ASN A 150 1.61 4.82 -39.16
C ASN A 150 2.95 4.79 -39.91
N ALA A 151 4.02 4.29 -39.27
CA ALA A 151 5.34 4.16 -39.90
C ALA A 151 5.32 3.19 -41.09
N LYS A 152 4.62 2.05 -40.94
CA LYS A 152 4.45 1.04 -41.98
C LYS A 152 3.69 1.59 -43.20
N TYR A 153 2.51 2.17 -42.99
CA TYR A 153 1.67 2.65 -44.09
C TYR A 153 2.25 3.88 -44.78
N ARG A 154 2.91 4.78 -44.05
CA ARG A 154 3.63 5.90 -44.66
C ARG A 154 4.68 5.43 -45.68
N THR A 155 5.43 4.37 -45.33
CA THR A 155 6.45 3.79 -46.21
C THR A 155 5.82 3.14 -47.44
N GLN A 156 4.74 2.39 -47.26
CA GLN A 156 4.01 1.75 -48.36
C GLN A 156 3.41 2.78 -49.33
N LEU A 157 2.79 3.85 -48.82
CA LEU A 157 2.21 4.93 -49.63
C LEU A 157 3.26 5.68 -50.45
N ALA A 158 4.43 5.95 -49.88
CA ALA A 158 5.50 6.58 -50.65
C ALA A 158 6.02 5.65 -51.75
N GLY A 159 6.18 4.35 -51.44
CA GLY A 159 6.60 3.34 -52.42
C GLY A 159 5.63 3.24 -53.61
N SER A 160 4.32 3.28 -53.36
CA SER A 160 3.31 3.25 -54.44
C SER A 160 3.34 4.50 -55.33
N MET A 161 3.86 5.62 -54.82
CA MET A 161 4.09 6.84 -55.59
C MET A 161 5.47 6.88 -56.29
N GLY A 162 6.24 5.79 -56.25
CA GLY A 162 7.61 5.74 -56.78
C GLY A 162 8.61 6.59 -55.98
N LYS A 163 8.27 6.98 -54.75
CA LYS A 163 9.12 7.77 -53.87
C LYS A 163 9.81 6.85 -52.86
N ALA A 164 11.13 6.92 -52.79
CA ALA A 164 11.87 6.36 -51.67
C ALA A 164 11.83 7.38 -50.51
N LEU A 165 11.18 7.03 -49.42
CA LEU A 165 11.35 7.78 -48.18
C LEU A 165 12.67 7.35 -47.53
N PRO A 166 13.45 8.30 -46.97
CA PRO A 166 14.53 7.93 -46.08
C PRO A 166 13.95 7.11 -44.92
N PRO A 167 14.70 6.12 -44.40
CA PRO A 167 14.25 5.38 -43.23
C PRO A 167 13.90 6.36 -42.11
N LEU A 168 12.75 6.15 -41.49
CA LEU A 168 12.37 6.89 -40.30
C LEU A 168 13.46 6.70 -39.25
N ALA A 169 13.85 7.80 -38.59
CA ALA A 169 14.66 7.68 -37.39
C ALA A 169 13.90 6.78 -36.39
N GLN A 170 14.53 5.70 -35.96
CA GLN A 170 13.96 4.81 -34.96
C GLN A 170 14.08 5.48 -33.59
N VAL A 171 13.11 6.32 -33.27
CA VAL A 171 13.00 6.94 -31.94
C VAL A 171 12.41 5.88 -31.02
N THR A 172 13.22 5.41 -30.08
CA THR A 172 12.77 4.47 -29.04
C THR A 172 12.21 5.28 -27.88
N LEU A 173 10.96 5.01 -27.49
CA LEU A 173 10.41 5.53 -26.24
C LEU A 173 11.00 4.70 -25.10
N SER A 174 11.89 5.32 -24.32
CA SER A 174 12.42 4.75 -23.08
C SER A 174 11.88 5.57 -21.92
N TYR A 175 11.13 4.95 -21.02
CA TYR A 175 10.75 5.54 -19.75
C TYR A 175 11.19 4.58 -18.64
N ASP A 176 11.88 5.11 -17.65
CA ASP A 176 12.31 4.35 -16.48
C ASP A 176 11.38 4.68 -15.31
N SER A 177 10.69 3.66 -14.80
CA SER A 177 9.96 3.78 -13.54
C SER A 177 10.98 3.85 -12.40
N LEU A 178 11.24 5.06 -11.93
CA LEU A 178 12.11 5.27 -10.78
C LEU A 178 11.46 4.61 -9.56
N PHE A 179 12.26 3.83 -8.83
CA PHE A 179 11.90 3.22 -7.53
C PHE A 179 10.92 2.04 -7.58
N ASN A 180 10.15 1.83 -8.66
CA ASN A 180 9.44 0.56 -8.88
C ASN A 180 9.54 0.11 -10.36
N PRO A 181 10.72 -0.38 -10.81
CA PRO A 181 10.93 -0.77 -12.20
C PRO A 181 9.99 -1.89 -12.68
N SER A 182 9.58 -2.77 -11.77
CA SER A 182 8.69 -3.90 -12.09
C SER A 182 7.22 -3.51 -12.28
N GLY A 183 6.82 -2.32 -11.82
CA GLY A 183 5.41 -1.93 -11.73
C GLY A 183 4.58 -2.78 -10.76
N SER A 184 5.22 -3.65 -9.96
CA SER A 184 4.51 -4.64 -9.16
C SER A 184 3.76 -3.98 -8.00
N TYR A 185 2.46 -4.28 -7.91
CA TYR A 185 1.59 -3.90 -6.81
C TYR A 185 2.02 -4.53 -5.49
N ILE A 186 2.71 -5.67 -5.51
CA ILE A 186 3.18 -6.30 -4.28
C ILE A 186 4.28 -5.47 -3.60
N TYR A 187 5.09 -4.75 -4.37
CA TYR A 187 6.17 -3.91 -3.84
C TYR A 187 5.67 -2.59 -3.27
N TYR A 188 4.49 -2.15 -3.67
CA TYR A 188 3.92 -0.89 -3.23
C TYR A 188 2.73 -1.10 -2.28
N GLN A 189 1.71 -1.81 -2.73
CA GLN A 189 0.43 -1.92 -2.05
C GLN A 189 0.45 -2.89 -0.89
N GLN A 190 1.06 -4.09 -1.06
CA GLN A 190 1.22 -5.04 0.03
C GLN A 190 2.17 -4.51 1.10
N PHE A 191 3.27 -3.88 0.68
CA PHE A 191 4.21 -3.23 1.59
C PHE A 191 3.52 -2.19 2.49
N ALA A 192 2.79 -1.25 1.89
CA ALA A 192 2.05 -0.24 2.66
C ALA A 192 0.95 -0.83 3.53
N ALA A 193 0.22 -1.83 3.03
CA ALA A 193 -0.80 -2.53 3.80
C ALA A 193 -0.21 -3.18 5.06
N THR A 194 0.98 -3.77 4.94
CA THR A 194 1.70 -4.38 6.07
C THR A 194 1.97 -3.37 7.17
N ILE A 195 2.56 -2.21 6.85
CA ILE A 195 2.86 -1.15 7.83
C ILE A 195 1.56 -0.59 8.44
N HIS A 196 0.52 -0.42 7.64
CA HIS A 196 -0.77 0.09 8.10
C HIS A 196 -1.47 -0.87 9.07
N MET A 197 -1.53 -2.15 8.71
CA MET A 197 -2.12 -3.20 9.55
C MET A 197 -1.33 -3.39 10.84
N LEU A 198 0.00 -3.25 10.81
CA LEU A 198 0.82 -3.28 12.01
C LEU A 198 0.34 -2.25 13.04
N GLN A 199 0.08 -1.00 12.65
CA GLN A 199 -0.48 0.00 13.58
C GLN A 199 -1.85 -0.41 14.12
N LEU A 200 -2.77 -0.91 13.28
CA LEU A 200 -4.06 -1.41 13.74
C LEU A 200 -3.90 -2.46 14.86
N PHE A 201 -3.04 -3.46 14.65
CA PHE A 201 -2.84 -4.54 15.61
C PHE A 201 -2.08 -4.11 16.87
N VAL A 202 -1.08 -3.24 16.73
CA VAL A 202 -0.34 -2.68 17.87
C VAL A 202 -1.28 -1.88 18.79
N VAL A 203 -2.10 -1.00 18.21
CA VAL A 203 -3.03 -0.17 18.98
C VAL A 203 -4.10 -1.03 19.64
N THR A 204 -4.68 -1.99 18.90
CA THR A 204 -5.69 -2.94 19.42
C THR A 204 -5.13 -3.79 20.55
N CYS A 205 -3.94 -4.38 20.35
CA CYS A 205 -3.29 -5.18 21.37
C CYS A 205 -3.02 -4.33 22.61
N THR A 206 -2.51 -3.11 22.46
CA THR A 206 -2.26 -2.18 23.58
C THR A 206 -3.50 -1.98 24.44
N ILE A 207 -4.65 -1.69 23.82
CA ILE A 207 -5.93 -1.54 24.54
C ILE A 207 -6.33 -2.83 25.26
N TYR A 208 -6.22 -3.98 24.59
CA TYR A 208 -6.47 -5.30 25.20
C TYR A 208 -5.58 -5.58 26.42
N THR A 209 -4.30 -5.20 26.35
CA THR A 209 -3.37 -5.39 27.48
C THR A 209 -3.72 -4.54 28.69
N LEU A 210 -4.23 -3.34 28.45
CA LEU A 210 -4.58 -2.37 29.48
C LEU A 210 -5.94 -2.65 30.10
N SER A 211 -6.87 -3.25 29.33
CA SER A 211 -8.21 -3.60 29.82
C SER A 211 -8.25 -4.84 30.70
N ARG A 212 -7.19 -5.66 30.70
CA ARG A 212 -7.05 -6.81 31.61
C ARG A 212 -6.62 -6.35 33.00
N SER A 213 -6.93 -7.17 34.02
CA SER A 213 -6.42 -6.97 35.38
C SER A 213 -4.90 -6.74 35.35
N SER A 214 -4.48 -5.64 35.95
CA SER A 214 -3.15 -5.08 35.72
C SER A 214 -2.44 -4.77 37.02
N ILE A 215 -1.23 -5.32 37.17
CA ILE A 215 -0.35 -5.06 38.32
C ILE A 215 0.26 -3.65 38.32
N LEU A 216 -0.07 -2.82 37.32
CA LEU A 216 0.48 -1.47 37.20
C LEU A 216 0.28 -0.62 38.47
N GLN A 217 -0.74 -0.90 39.27
CA GLN A 217 -0.97 -0.19 40.53
C GLN A 217 0.01 -0.58 41.64
N SER A 218 0.40 -1.86 41.70
CA SER A 218 1.27 -2.41 42.74
C SER A 218 2.76 -2.20 42.45
N VAL A 219 3.12 -1.82 41.22
CA VAL A 219 4.51 -1.55 40.83
C VAL A 219 4.80 -0.05 40.79
N LYS A 220 5.86 0.37 41.49
CA LYS A 220 6.36 1.76 41.48
C LYS A 220 7.80 1.80 40.91
N PRO A 221 8.18 2.86 40.18
CA PRO A 221 7.35 3.99 39.76
C PRO A 221 6.41 3.60 38.60
N PHE A 222 5.20 4.18 38.60
CA PHE A 222 4.13 3.81 37.66
C PHE A 222 4.55 3.93 36.18
N GLY A 223 5.32 4.97 35.82
CA GLY A 223 5.79 5.14 34.45
C GLY A 223 6.70 4.00 33.97
N MET A 224 7.61 3.52 34.83
CA MET A 224 8.47 2.37 34.49
C MET A 224 7.69 1.07 34.43
N ALA A 225 6.64 0.92 35.26
CA ALA A 225 5.75 -0.21 35.18
C ALA A 225 4.98 -0.24 33.84
N VAL A 226 4.52 0.91 33.35
CA VAL A 226 3.88 1.02 32.02
C VAL A 226 4.87 0.67 30.92
N LEU A 227 6.08 1.23 30.94
CA LEU A 227 7.13 0.90 29.97
C LEU A 227 7.46 -0.60 29.97
N GLY A 228 7.61 -1.20 31.15
CA GLY A 228 7.87 -2.64 31.32
C GLY A 228 6.73 -3.48 30.78
N LYS A 229 5.48 -3.07 30.97
CA LYS A 229 4.32 -3.76 30.42
C LYS A 229 4.24 -3.65 28.88
N MET A 230 4.62 -2.52 28.29
CA MET A 230 4.54 -2.32 26.83
C MET A 230 5.69 -2.97 26.05
N ALA A 231 6.88 -3.05 26.66
CA ALA A 231 8.11 -3.49 26.00
C ALA A 231 8.05 -4.91 25.37
N PRO A 232 7.45 -5.95 25.98
CA PRO A 232 7.33 -7.26 25.33
C PRO A 232 6.55 -7.18 24.01
N TYR A 233 5.50 -6.36 23.97
CA TYR A 233 4.70 -6.14 22.77
C TYR A 233 5.45 -5.31 21.74
N THR A 234 6.27 -4.34 22.17
CA THR A 234 7.15 -3.59 21.26
C THR A 234 8.07 -4.55 20.52
N LEU A 235 8.79 -5.40 21.25
CA LEU A 235 9.70 -6.39 20.68
C LEU A 235 8.97 -7.39 19.78
N PHE A 236 7.79 -7.86 20.21
CA PHE A 236 7.01 -8.82 19.45
C PHE A 236 6.53 -8.24 18.10
N PHE A 237 5.92 -7.05 18.09
CA PHE A 237 5.44 -6.43 16.86
C PHE A 237 6.58 -5.94 15.96
N THR A 238 7.72 -5.52 16.52
CA THR A 238 8.92 -5.28 15.70
C THR A 238 9.41 -6.57 15.04
N THR A 239 9.35 -7.71 15.75
CA THR A 239 9.70 -9.01 15.18
C THR A 239 8.71 -9.45 14.10
N LEU A 240 7.41 -9.24 14.33
CA LEU A 240 6.36 -9.50 13.33
C LEU A 240 6.64 -8.72 12.04
N LEU A 241 6.94 -7.42 12.15
CA LEU A 241 7.30 -6.60 11.00
C LEU A 241 8.52 -7.16 10.27
N VAL A 242 9.57 -7.58 10.99
CA VAL A 242 10.74 -8.22 10.37
C VAL A 242 10.34 -9.49 9.61
N VAL A 243 9.46 -10.32 10.16
CA VAL A 243 8.97 -11.53 9.50
C VAL A 243 8.19 -11.21 8.23
N GLU A 244 7.27 -10.23 8.28
CA GLU A 244 6.46 -9.82 7.13
C GLU A 244 7.32 -9.19 6.02
N LEU A 245 8.31 -8.36 6.39
CA LEU A 245 9.29 -7.80 5.46
C LEU A 245 10.19 -8.89 4.85
N ALA A 246 10.64 -9.85 5.65
CA ALA A 246 11.42 -10.98 5.15
C ALA A 246 10.59 -11.86 4.20
N ALA A 247 9.31 -12.06 4.49
CA ALA A 247 8.39 -12.76 3.59
C ALA A 247 8.22 -12.02 2.25
N LEU A 248 8.13 -10.68 2.26
CA LEU A 248 8.10 -9.88 1.03
C LEU A 248 9.34 -10.10 0.16
N VAL A 249 10.53 -10.11 0.77
CA VAL A 249 11.79 -10.30 0.05
C VAL A 249 11.97 -11.73 -0.45
N SER A 250 11.61 -12.72 0.37
CA SER A 250 11.88 -14.14 0.07
C SER A 250 10.82 -14.84 -0.78
N ILE A 251 9.55 -14.43 -0.69
CA ILE A 251 8.44 -15.08 -1.41
C ILE A 251 8.11 -14.33 -2.71
N PHE A 252 8.23 -13.00 -2.71
CA PHE A 252 7.81 -12.15 -3.84
C PHE A 252 8.99 -11.47 -4.56
N ASP A 253 10.22 -11.93 -4.28
CA ASP A 253 11.47 -11.40 -4.86
C ASP A 253 11.64 -9.88 -4.69
N ALA A 254 11.02 -9.30 -3.65
CA ALA A 254 11.08 -7.87 -3.41
C ALA A 254 12.52 -7.43 -3.09
N LYS A 255 12.99 -6.39 -3.77
CA LYS A 255 14.36 -5.91 -3.62
C LYS A 255 14.39 -4.67 -2.73
N VAL A 256 14.89 -4.84 -1.51
CA VAL A 256 15.21 -3.72 -0.62
C VAL A 256 16.49 -3.06 -1.13
N VAL A 257 16.41 -1.80 -1.53
CA VAL A 257 17.57 -1.03 -2.03
C VAL A 257 18.45 -0.55 -0.88
N GLY A 258 17.85 -0.01 0.18
CA GLY A 258 18.56 0.51 1.35
C GLY A 258 18.99 -0.55 2.36
N ASN A 259 19.50 -0.10 3.52
CA ASN A 259 19.90 -1.00 4.60
C ASN A 259 18.67 -1.52 5.37
N PRO A 260 18.39 -2.85 5.41
CA PRO A 260 17.25 -3.40 6.12
C PRO A 260 17.23 -3.09 7.63
N LEU A 261 18.39 -2.87 8.25
CA LEU A 261 18.46 -2.47 9.67
C LEU A 261 17.77 -1.14 9.93
N TYR A 262 17.76 -0.23 8.95
CA TYR A 262 17.05 1.05 9.08
C TYR A 262 15.54 0.83 9.14
N MET A 263 15.01 -0.17 8.44
CA MET A 263 13.60 -0.53 8.53
C MET A 263 13.28 -1.06 9.92
N ILE A 264 14.15 -1.91 10.50
CA ILE A 264 13.97 -2.40 11.88
C ILE A 264 13.98 -1.23 12.87
N MET A 265 14.91 -0.28 12.71
CA MET A 265 14.99 0.90 13.57
C MET A 265 13.72 1.75 13.49
N VAL A 266 13.30 2.16 12.30
CA VAL A 266 12.08 2.97 12.13
C VAL A 266 10.85 2.20 12.61
N GLY A 267 10.76 0.91 12.30
CA GLY A 267 9.68 0.02 12.74
C GLY A 267 9.58 -0.08 14.26
N PHE A 268 10.72 -0.18 14.96
CA PHE A 268 10.76 -0.19 16.42
C PHE A 268 10.17 1.09 17.03
N PHE A 269 10.59 2.27 16.55
CA PHE A 269 10.04 3.54 17.03
C PHE A 269 8.58 3.75 16.61
N TYR A 270 8.19 3.24 15.43
CA TYR A 270 6.81 3.29 14.96
C TYR A 270 5.87 2.47 15.83
N VAL A 271 6.28 1.26 16.23
CA VAL A 271 5.50 0.44 17.17
C VAL A 271 5.30 1.19 18.50
N ILE A 272 6.32 1.88 19.02
CA ILE A 272 6.17 2.69 20.24
C ILE A 272 5.19 3.87 20.01
N ALA A 273 5.26 4.54 18.85
CA ALA A 273 4.32 5.59 18.49
C ALA A 273 2.87 5.08 18.40
N ALA A 274 2.65 3.93 17.77
CA ALA A 274 1.35 3.27 17.70
C ALA A 274 0.85 2.83 19.09
N GLN A 275 1.71 2.27 19.96
CA GLN A 275 1.34 1.98 21.35
C GLN A 275 0.91 3.24 22.11
N SER A 276 1.51 4.39 21.79
CA SER A 276 1.16 5.67 22.39
C SER A 276 -0.27 6.09 22.04
N ILE A 277 -0.70 5.87 20.80
CA ILE A 277 -2.11 6.05 20.39
C ILE A 277 -3.03 5.14 21.22
N GLY A 278 -2.67 3.86 21.36
CA GLY A 278 -3.46 2.90 22.16
C GLY A 278 -3.58 3.31 23.63
N LEU A 279 -2.48 3.80 24.22
CA LEU A 279 -2.46 4.34 25.59
C LEU A 279 -3.35 5.57 25.74
N LEU A 280 -3.34 6.50 24.78
CA LEU A 280 -4.21 7.68 24.77
C LEU A 280 -5.68 7.27 24.69
N LEU A 281 -6.04 6.46 23.70
CA LEU A 281 -7.42 6.02 23.50
C LEU A 281 -7.96 5.30 24.74
N PHE A 282 -7.20 4.36 25.30
CA PHE A 282 -7.60 3.67 26.53
C PHE A 282 -7.76 4.64 27.72
N SER A 283 -6.86 5.61 27.86
CA SER A 283 -6.86 6.53 29.01
C SER A 283 -8.02 7.53 28.99
N PHE A 284 -8.48 7.91 27.80
CA PHE A 284 -9.49 8.95 27.60
C PHE A 284 -10.89 8.42 27.26
N THR A 285 -11.07 7.10 27.18
CA THR A 285 -12.37 6.46 26.96
C THR A 285 -12.91 5.78 28.22
N SER A 286 -14.24 5.64 28.28
CA SER A 286 -14.93 5.02 29.41
C SER A 286 -14.84 3.50 29.39
N SER A 287 -14.67 2.85 28.24
CA SER A 287 -14.60 1.39 28.10
C SER A 287 -13.63 0.97 27.00
N ALA A 288 -13.12 -0.27 27.07
CA ALA A 288 -12.27 -0.82 26.02
C ALA A 288 -13.00 -0.91 24.67
N ILE A 289 -14.30 -1.19 24.68
CA ILE A 289 -15.16 -1.22 23.49
C ILE A 289 -15.18 0.14 22.80
N MET A 290 -15.38 1.23 23.56
CA MET A 290 -15.33 2.59 23.01
C MET A 290 -13.94 2.90 22.42
N ALA A 291 -12.88 2.46 23.09
CA ALA A 291 -11.52 2.61 22.58
C ALA A 291 -11.33 1.88 21.23
N TYR A 292 -11.81 0.63 21.10
CA TYR A 292 -11.77 -0.12 19.83
C TYR A 292 -12.58 0.56 18.72
N SER A 293 -13.76 1.10 19.02
CA SER A 293 -14.54 1.84 18.02
C SER A 293 -13.80 3.07 17.48
N LEU A 294 -13.05 3.78 18.32
CA LEU A 294 -12.23 4.92 17.90
C LEU A 294 -11.00 4.50 17.07
N ILE A 295 -10.43 3.31 17.32
CA ILE A 295 -9.36 2.77 16.47
C ILE A 295 -9.86 2.61 15.03
N GLY A 296 -11.04 2.00 14.84
CA GLY A 296 -11.59 1.79 13.49
C GLY A 296 -11.73 3.10 12.71
N MET A 297 -12.15 4.17 13.39
CA MET A 297 -12.22 5.51 12.81
C MET A 297 -10.84 6.08 12.49
N LEU A 298 -9.90 6.06 13.45
CA LEU A 298 -8.57 6.63 13.28
C LEU A 298 -7.74 5.91 12.23
N VAL A 299 -7.77 4.58 12.19
CA VAL A 299 -7.06 3.77 11.20
C VAL A 299 -7.59 4.06 9.79
N SER A 300 -8.91 4.18 9.62
CA SER A 300 -9.50 4.53 8.32
C SER A 300 -9.04 5.92 7.83
N ILE A 301 -9.01 6.91 8.75
CA ILE A 301 -8.49 8.26 8.47
C ILE A 301 -6.99 8.19 8.15
N ALA A 302 -6.21 7.46 8.94
CA ALA A 302 -4.78 7.33 8.77
C ALA A 302 -4.44 6.79 7.38
N LEU A 303 -5.10 5.73 6.91
CA LEU A 303 -4.86 5.20 5.57
C LEU A 303 -5.16 6.23 4.48
N ALA A 304 -6.34 6.87 4.57
CA ALA A 304 -6.82 7.82 3.58
C ALA A 304 -5.89 9.04 3.43
N PHE A 305 -5.31 9.50 4.55
CA PHE A 305 -4.46 10.70 4.59
C PHE A 305 -2.95 10.40 4.70
N SER A 306 -2.53 9.14 4.65
CA SER A 306 -1.11 8.75 4.77
C SER A 306 -0.22 9.11 3.59
N GLY A 307 -0.77 9.65 2.50
CA GLY A 307 -0.07 9.85 1.23
C GLY A 307 -0.19 8.68 0.25
N MET A 308 -0.70 7.52 0.69
CA MET A 308 -0.81 6.30 -0.13
C MET A 308 -1.88 6.38 -1.21
N ALA A 309 -3.08 6.81 -0.84
CA ALA A 309 -4.22 6.89 -1.75
C ALA A 309 -4.18 8.18 -2.60
N VAL A 310 -3.75 9.28 -1.98
CA VAL A 310 -3.60 10.58 -2.61
C VAL A 310 -2.26 11.16 -2.18
N PRO A 311 -1.42 11.68 -3.10
CA PRO A 311 -0.17 12.33 -2.73
C PRO A 311 -0.41 13.50 -1.77
N GLU A 312 0.41 13.60 -0.72
CA GLU A 312 0.28 14.66 0.29
C GLU A 312 0.33 16.07 -0.31
N LEU A 313 1.17 16.28 -1.33
CA LEU A 313 1.29 17.55 -2.07
C LEU A 313 -0.01 17.98 -2.77
N SER A 314 -0.92 17.04 -3.02
CA SER A 314 -2.21 17.30 -3.66
C SER A 314 -3.35 17.47 -2.66
N MET A 315 -3.10 17.30 -1.36
CA MET A 315 -4.11 17.44 -0.31
C MET A 315 -4.38 18.91 0.02
N ILE A 316 -5.62 19.21 0.43
CA ILE A 316 -5.96 20.52 1.04
C ILE A 316 -5.38 20.62 2.46
N LEU A 317 -5.23 21.85 2.98
CA LEU A 317 -4.59 22.10 4.27
C LEU A 317 -5.13 21.24 5.44
N PRO A 318 -6.45 21.07 5.65
CA PRO A 318 -6.95 20.20 6.73
C PRO A 318 -6.48 18.75 6.62
N ALA A 319 -6.43 18.21 5.40
CA ALA A 319 -5.97 16.86 5.12
C ALA A 319 -4.45 16.72 5.34
N GLN A 320 -3.66 17.73 4.94
CA GLN A 320 -2.23 17.78 5.24
C GLN A 320 -1.96 17.82 6.75
N ILE A 321 -2.76 18.56 7.53
CA ILE A 321 -2.61 18.60 9.00
C ILE A 321 -2.86 17.20 9.59
N ILE A 322 -3.90 16.49 9.14
CA ILE A 322 -4.20 15.13 9.59
C ILE A 322 -3.03 14.18 9.22
N SER A 323 -2.58 14.24 7.96
CA SER A 323 -1.43 13.49 7.45
C SER A 323 -0.20 13.67 8.35
N ASN A 324 0.13 14.92 8.70
CA ASN A 324 1.32 15.25 9.49
C ASN A 324 1.22 14.88 10.97
N ILE A 325 0.01 14.70 11.51
CA ILE A 325 -0.20 14.23 12.89
C ILE A 325 -0.09 12.70 12.98
N GLU A 326 -0.34 11.98 11.89
CA GLU A 326 -0.34 10.51 11.88
C GLU A 326 1.09 9.93 11.82
N PRO A 327 1.50 9.06 12.78
CA PRO A 327 2.81 8.41 12.72
C PRO A 327 2.93 7.48 11.51
N LEU A 328 1.80 6.98 10.98
CA LEU A 328 1.76 6.15 9.78
C LEU A 328 2.38 6.86 8.58
N THR A 329 2.05 8.12 8.36
CA THR A 329 2.52 8.92 7.21
C THR A 329 4.05 9.00 7.20
N HIS A 330 4.64 9.41 8.32
CA HIS A 330 6.08 9.58 8.45
C HIS A 330 6.82 8.25 8.34
N THR A 331 6.22 7.19 8.89
CA THR A 331 6.77 5.84 8.81
C THR A 331 6.72 5.30 7.40
N LEU A 332 5.59 5.41 6.69
CA LEU A 332 5.47 4.96 5.31
C LEU A 332 6.46 5.69 4.40
N ASN A 333 6.57 7.01 4.52
CA ASN A 333 7.54 7.79 3.75
C ASN A 333 8.98 7.32 3.98
N ALA A 334 9.37 7.10 5.24
CA ALA A 334 10.71 6.59 5.57
C ALA A 334 10.91 5.14 5.10
N MET A 335 9.90 4.30 5.26
CA MET A 335 9.92 2.90 4.84
C MET A 335 10.05 2.77 3.34
N PHE A 336 9.31 3.55 2.54
CA PHE A 336 9.48 3.61 1.08
C PHE A 336 10.84 4.19 0.69
N ASP A 337 11.31 5.22 1.38
CA ASP A 337 12.64 5.78 1.14
C ASP A 337 13.74 4.73 1.41
N ILE A 338 13.59 3.83 2.39
CA ILE A 338 14.56 2.74 2.62
C ILE A 338 14.35 1.59 1.63
N PHE A 339 13.09 1.23 1.37
CA PHE A 339 12.74 0.06 0.57
C PHE A 339 13.12 0.28 -0.90
N LEU A 340 12.86 1.48 -1.41
CA LEU A 340 13.04 1.80 -2.82
C LEU A 340 14.23 2.74 -3.11
N ARG A 341 14.84 3.36 -2.09
CA ARG A 341 15.95 4.32 -2.27
C ARG A 341 17.11 4.03 -1.34
N GLU A 342 18.29 4.56 -1.69
CA GLU A 342 19.38 4.69 -0.73
C GLU A 342 19.20 5.97 0.08
N ILE A 343 19.11 5.84 1.40
CA ILE A 343 18.89 6.95 2.31
C ILE A 343 19.98 7.02 3.37
N SER A 344 20.41 8.24 3.69
CA SER A 344 21.42 8.47 4.72
C SER A 344 20.93 8.12 6.12
N PHE A 345 21.83 7.61 6.95
CA PHE A 345 21.55 7.29 8.36
C PHE A 345 20.99 8.50 9.15
N LYS A 346 21.45 9.72 8.83
CA LYS A 346 20.97 10.95 9.47
C LYS A 346 19.46 11.11 9.34
N ARG A 347 18.91 10.90 8.14
CA ARG A 347 17.47 11.05 7.88
C ARG A 347 16.65 9.98 8.61
N ILE A 348 17.19 8.78 8.76
CA ILE A 348 16.58 7.71 9.57
C ILE A 348 16.48 8.13 11.04
N VAL A 349 17.56 8.70 11.59
CA VAL A 349 17.57 9.21 12.97
C VAL A 349 16.56 10.34 13.14
N GLU A 350 16.45 11.27 12.18
CA GLU A 350 15.45 12.35 12.22
C GLU A 350 14.01 11.80 12.31
N VAL A 351 13.68 10.79 11.51
CA VAL A 351 12.37 10.13 11.56
C VAL A 351 12.14 9.44 12.91
N CYS A 352 13.14 8.68 13.41
CA CYS A 352 13.04 8.03 14.72
C CYS A 352 12.85 9.03 15.86
N LEU A 353 13.55 10.17 15.83
CA LEU A 353 13.38 11.26 16.78
C LEU A 353 12.00 11.91 16.69
N PHE A 354 11.45 12.06 15.48
CA PHE A 354 10.09 12.54 15.29
C PHE A 354 9.06 11.57 15.88
N LEU A 355 9.21 10.26 15.64
CA LEU A 355 8.35 9.22 16.20
C LEU A 355 8.42 9.15 17.75
N LEU A 356 9.49 9.65 18.38
CA LEU A 356 9.58 9.78 19.83
C LEU A 356 8.71 10.90 20.42
N ILE A 357 8.20 11.83 19.62
CA ILE A 357 7.27 12.86 20.09
C ILE A 357 5.99 12.22 20.64
N TYR A 358 5.50 11.15 20.00
CA TYR A 358 4.26 10.45 20.38
C TYR A 358 4.29 9.88 21.80
N PRO A 359 5.28 9.06 22.22
CA PRO A 359 5.35 8.56 23.59
C PRO A 359 5.60 9.68 24.61
N ILE A 360 6.34 10.74 24.25
CA ILE A 360 6.59 11.87 25.17
C ILE A 360 5.30 12.65 25.46
N VAL A 361 4.59 13.05 24.42
CA VAL A 361 3.30 13.76 24.53
C VAL A 361 2.29 12.87 25.26
N THR A 362 2.21 11.59 24.90
CA THR A 362 1.31 10.62 25.54
C THR A 362 1.61 10.47 27.02
N ALA A 363 2.88 10.28 27.40
CA ALA A 363 3.29 10.17 28.79
C ALA A 363 2.87 11.41 29.60
N PHE A 364 2.99 12.60 29.02
CA PHE A 364 2.54 13.85 29.66
C PHE A 364 1.01 13.91 29.84
N LEU A 365 0.24 13.57 28.80
CA LEU A 365 -1.22 13.65 28.81
C LEU A 365 -1.86 12.61 29.74
N ILE A 366 -1.33 11.39 29.76
CA ILE A 366 -1.93 10.28 30.53
C ILE A 366 -1.44 10.20 31.97
N ARG A 367 -0.39 10.93 32.37
CA ARG A 367 0.27 10.79 33.70
C ARG A 367 -0.68 10.81 34.90
N LYS A 368 -1.76 11.60 34.84
CA LYS A 368 -2.78 11.69 35.90
C LYS A 368 -4.04 10.88 35.58
N ARG A 369 -4.30 10.60 34.31
CA ARG A 369 -5.53 9.95 33.83
C ARG A 369 -5.44 8.43 33.85
N LEU A 370 -4.35 7.86 33.33
CA LEU A 370 -4.16 6.41 33.26
C LEU A 370 -4.21 5.73 34.65
N PRO A 371 -3.53 6.22 35.71
CA PRO A 371 -3.63 5.60 37.03
C PRO A 371 -5.07 5.57 37.57
N LYS A 372 -5.83 6.65 37.35
CA LYS A 372 -7.25 6.76 37.75
C LYS A 372 -8.12 5.79 36.96
N ARG A 373 -7.89 5.69 35.65
CA ARG A 373 -8.64 4.79 34.76
C ARG A 373 -8.45 3.32 35.15
N ILE A 374 -7.21 2.93 35.44
CA ILE A 374 -6.87 1.58 35.91
C ILE A 374 -7.47 1.32 37.30
N ALA A 375 -7.48 2.33 38.19
CA ALA A 375 -8.10 2.20 39.52
C ALA A 375 -9.60 1.93 39.44
N ALA A 376 -10.30 2.66 38.57
CA ALA A 376 -11.74 2.50 38.37
C ALA A 376 -12.09 1.08 37.87
N GLN A 377 -11.27 0.51 36.98
CA GLN A 377 -11.44 -0.88 36.50
C GLN A 377 -11.28 -1.93 37.61
N GLY A 378 -10.38 -1.70 38.56
CA GLY A 378 -10.13 -2.64 39.66
C GLY A 378 -11.21 -2.64 40.75
N GLY A 379 -12.14 -1.68 40.74
CA GLY A 379 -13.28 -1.64 41.66
C GLY A 379 -14.57 -2.24 41.10
N GLU A 380 -14.58 -2.66 39.83
CA GLU A 380 -15.72 -3.27 39.13
C GLU A 380 -15.59 -4.81 39.01
N LEU A 381 -14.50 -5.39 39.53
CA LEU A 381 -14.24 -6.84 39.65
C LEU A 381 -14.29 -7.25 41.12
#